data_AF-A0A7W8VBJ3-F1
#
_entry.id   AF-A0A7W8VBJ3-F1
#
_cell.length_a   1.000
_cell.length_b   1.000
_cell.length_c   1.000
_cell.angle_alpha   90.00
_cell.angle_beta   90.00
_cell.angle_gamma   90.00
#
_symmetry.space_group_name_H-M   'P 1'
#
loop_
_entity.id
_entity.type
_entity.pdbx_description
1 polymer ?
#
loop_
_entity_poly.entity_id
_entity_poly.type
_entity_poly.pdbx_seq_one_letter_code
_entity_poly.pdbx_strand_id
1 'polypeptide(L)'
;MSSQPHTVPPWGVRRTGLPLLSLRCLDCPSEPATTGEGRFGVNANGKRLDVWLPARCTCCDRTHKLTVHERAPVRSFDPAELDGYRTGDPEPVAAALLDPLLARRNRFALDWTGAWRLEACPVRLDEAWPVRVDVAFASPLRGRLAPPET
;
A
#
# COMPACT_ATOMS: atom_id res chain seq x y z
N MET A 1 36.64 2.01 -28.46
CA MET A 1 36.70 2.86 -27.25
C MET A 1 35.52 2.48 -26.39
N SER A 2 35.75 1.78 -25.28
CA SER A 2 34.71 1.40 -24.34
C SER A 2 34.59 2.53 -23.32
N SER A 3 33.62 3.42 -23.51
CA SER A 3 33.33 4.48 -22.54
C SER A 3 32.75 3.81 -21.30
N GLN A 4 33.43 3.93 -20.15
CA GLN A 4 32.85 3.47 -18.90
C GLN A 4 31.56 4.25 -18.65
N PRO A 5 30.45 3.57 -18.31
CA PRO A 5 29.20 4.25 -18.00
C PRO A 5 29.43 5.11 -16.77
N HIS A 6 28.98 6.36 -16.85
CA HIS A 6 28.99 7.24 -15.69
C HIS A 6 27.84 6.81 -14.77
N THR A 7 28.20 6.31 -13.60
CA THR A 7 27.24 5.92 -12.55
C THR A 7 26.94 7.14 -11.69
N VAL A 8 25.68 7.55 -11.66
CA VAL A 8 25.22 8.66 -10.81
C VAL A 8 24.77 8.13 -9.44
N PRO A 9 24.70 8.98 -8.40
CA PRO A 9 24.14 8.58 -7.11
C PRO A 9 22.74 7.97 -7.28
N PRO A 10 22.39 6.94 -6.49
CA PRO A 10 21.14 6.24 -6.67
C PRO A 10 19.95 7.16 -6.40
N TRP A 11 18.92 7.05 -7.23
CA TRP A 11 17.64 7.70 -6.97
C TRP A 11 16.83 6.85 -5.98
N GLY A 12 16.21 7.50 -5.00
CA GLY A 12 15.35 6.86 -4.03
C GLY A 12 13.89 6.91 -4.47
N VAL A 13 13.18 5.79 -4.40
CA VAL A 13 11.71 5.77 -4.52
C VAL A 13 11.13 5.44 -3.15
N ARG A 14 10.36 6.37 -2.60
CA ARG A 14 9.68 6.19 -1.31
C ARG A 14 8.17 6.27 -1.46
N ARG A 15 7.47 5.52 -0.60
CA ARG A 15 6.02 5.65 -0.43
C ARG A 15 5.73 6.94 0.33
N THR A 16 4.75 7.70 -0.14
CA THR A 16 4.25 8.89 0.55
C THR A 16 3.07 8.58 1.46
N GLY A 17 2.44 7.41 1.29
CA GLY A 17 1.33 6.96 2.12
C GLY A 17 0.78 5.58 1.75
N LEU A 18 -0.42 5.31 2.23
CA LEU A 18 -1.21 4.14 1.84
C LEU A 18 -1.80 4.37 0.44
N PRO A 19 -1.90 3.31 -0.40
CA PRO A 19 -2.54 3.42 -1.70
C PRO A 19 -4.03 3.72 -1.56
N LEU A 20 -4.62 4.32 -2.60
CA LEU A 20 -6.06 4.30 -2.76
C LEU A 20 -6.50 2.87 -3.10
N LEU A 21 -7.78 2.59 -2.88
CA LEU A 21 -8.40 1.34 -3.25
C LEU A 21 -9.35 1.59 -4.41
N SER A 22 -9.31 0.75 -5.43
CA SER A 22 -10.38 0.64 -6.40
C SER A 22 -11.42 -0.32 -5.81
N LEU A 23 -12.48 0.24 -5.23
CA LEU A 23 -13.54 -0.48 -4.52
C LEU A 23 -14.90 0.14 -4.87
N ARG A 24 -15.74 -0.63 -5.58
CA ARG A 24 -17.06 -0.17 -5.99
C ARG A 24 -17.91 0.30 -4.80
N CYS A 25 -18.32 1.57 -4.82
CA CYS A 25 -19.24 2.10 -3.83
C CYS A 25 -20.66 1.54 -4.03
N LEU A 26 -21.39 1.33 -2.92
CA LEU A 26 -22.78 0.86 -2.96
C LEU A 26 -23.79 2.01 -3.10
N ASP A 27 -23.39 3.24 -2.77
CA ASP A 27 -24.29 4.41 -2.73
C ASP A 27 -24.04 5.40 -3.88
N CYS A 28 -22.93 5.25 -4.63
CA CYS A 28 -22.59 6.14 -5.74
C CYS A 28 -21.79 5.37 -6.83
N PRO A 29 -21.63 5.91 -8.04
CA PRO A 29 -20.90 5.24 -9.13
C PRO A 29 -19.36 5.30 -9.00
N SER A 30 -18.85 5.91 -7.93
CA SER A 30 -17.40 6.03 -7.70
C SER A 30 -16.78 4.70 -7.25
N GLU A 31 -15.53 4.48 -7.64
CA GLU A 31 -14.70 3.35 -7.21
C GLU A 31 -13.56 3.74 -6.26
N PRO A 32 -12.93 4.93 -6.37
CA PRO A 32 -11.85 5.26 -5.45
C PRO A 32 -12.31 5.33 -3.99
N ALA A 33 -11.56 4.65 -3.13
CA ALA A 33 -11.74 4.65 -1.69
C ALA A 33 -10.40 4.81 -0.96
N THR A 34 -10.42 5.40 0.23
CA THR A 34 -9.24 5.62 1.08
C THR A 34 -9.42 4.96 2.44
N THR A 35 -8.34 4.39 2.98
CA THR A 35 -8.30 3.92 4.37
C THR A 35 -7.99 5.04 5.37
N GLY A 36 -7.82 6.28 4.90
CA GLY A 36 -7.38 7.41 5.71
C GLY A 36 -6.03 7.12 6.36
N GLU A 37 -5.90 7.41 7.66
CA GLU A 37 -4.69 7.08 8.43
C GLU A 37 -4.45 5.57 8.60
N GLY A 38 -5.42 4.71 8.22
CA GLY A 38 -5.28 3.26 8.32
C GLY A 38 -5.33 2.78 9.77
N ARG A 39 -6.55 2.64 10.32
CA ARG A 39 -6.74 2.04 11.65
C ARG A 39 -7.75 0.92 11.57
N PHE A 40 -7.44 -0.22 12.19
CA PHE A 40 -8.35 -1.34 12.26
C PHE A 40 -9.50 -1.04 13.21
N GLY A 41 -10.71 -1.46 12.82
CA GLY A 41 -11.80 -1.67 13.76
C GLY A 41 -11.71 -3.09 14.31
N VAL A 42 -11.80 -3.21 15.63
CA VAL A 42 -11.76 -4.49 16.34
C VAL A 42 -13.02 -4.62 17.17
N ASN A 43 -13.70 -5.76 17.05
CA ASN A 43 -14.77 -6.15 17.95
C ASN A 43 -14.42 -7.48 18.60
N ALA A 44 -14.54 -7.55 19.93
CA ALA A 44 -14.33 -8.77 20.68
C ALA A 44 -15.62 -9.17 21.38
N ASN A 45 -16.03 -10.43 21.20
CA ASN A 45 -17.16 -11.03 21.91
C ASN A 45 -16.72 -12.35 22.53
N GLY A 46 -16.39 -12.29 23.82
CA GLY A 46 -15.84 -13.42 24.58
C GLY A 46 -14.51 -13.87 23.98
N LYS A 47 -14.45 -15.13 23.50
CA LYS A 47 -13.25 -15.74 22.93
C LYS A 47 -13.11 -15.55 21.42
N ARG A 48 -13.98 -14.75 20.80
CA ARG A 48 -13.96 -14.50 19.35
C ARG A 48 -13.75 -13.02 19.05
N LEU A 49 -13.09 -12.76 17.93
CA LEU A 49 -12.69 -11.44 17.52
C LEU A 49 -12.97 -11.25 16.03
N ASP A 50 -13.48 -10.06 15.71
CA ASP A 50 -13.72 -9.57 14.36
C ASP A 50 -12.79 -8.38 14.13
N VAL A 51 -12.01 -8.40 13.05
CA VAL A 51 -11.15 -7.28 12.63
C VAL A 51 -11.60 -6.83 11.25
N TRP A 52 -11.76 -5.54 11.06
CA TRP A 52 -11.98 -4.94 9.75
C TRP A 52 -11.13 -3.69 9.57
N LEU A 53 -10.81 -3.38 8.31
CA LEU A 53 -10.20 -2.11 7.93
C LEU A 53 -11.29 -1.23 7.29
N PRO A 54 -11.62 -0.06 7.86
CA PRO A 54 -12.55 0.87 7.25
C PRO A 54 -11.93 1.52 6.01
N ALA A 55 -12.66 1.51 4.91
CA ALA A 55 -12.34 2.25 3.70
C ALA A 55 -13.50 3.19 3.36
N ARG A 56 -13.22 4.45 3.06
CA ARG A 56 -14.23 5.47 2.74
C ARG A 56 -14.19 5.78 1.26
N CYS A 57 -15.35 5.77 0.61
CA CYS A 57 -15.49 6.29 -0.75
C CYS A 57 -15.05 7.76 -0.77
N THR A 58 -14.19 8.13 -1.71
CA THR A 58 -13.69 9.52 -1.81
C THR A 58 -14.72 10.49 -2.38
N CYS A 59 -15.85 10.00 -2.89
CA CYS A 59 -16.92 10.81 -3.48
C CYS A 59 -18.07 11.10 -2.51
N CYS A 60 -18.55 10.08 -1.78
CA CYS A 60 -19.74 10.21 -0.92
C CYS A 60 -19.49 9.86 0.56
N ASP A 61 -18.24 9.63 0.97
CA ASP A 61 -17.82 9.26 2.32
C ASP A 61 -18.42 7.95 2.88
N ARG A 62 -19.16 7.20 2.07
CA ARG A 62 -19.68 5.88 2.48
C ARG A 62 -18.53 4.98 2.93
N THR A 63 -18.67 4.43 4.13
CA THR A 63 -17.68 3.53 4.72
C THR A 63 -17.97 2.07 4.38
N HIS A 64 -16.96 1.38 3.87
CA HIS A 64 -16.88 -0.04 3.63
C HIS A 64 -16.05 -0.69 4.74
N LYS A 65 -16.49 -1.83 5.25
CA LYS A 65 -15.71 -2.64 6.19
C LYS A 65 -15.00 -3.74 5.41
N LEU A 66 -13.71 -3.57 5.18
CA LEU A 66 -12.89 -4.63 4.60
C LEU A 66 -12.62 -5.64 5.69
N THR A 67 -13.28 -6.79 5.64
CA THR A 67 -13.06 -7.86 6.62
C THR A 67 -11.60 -8.27 6.55
N VAL A 68 -10.94 -8.36 7.70
CA VAL A 68 -9.58 -8.87 7.90
C VAL A 68 -9.67 -10.22 8.60
N HIS A 69 -10.40 -10.27 9.71
CA HIS A 69 -10.73 -11.50 10.43
C HIS A 69 -12.20 -11.52 10.78
N GLU A 70 -12.84 -12.67 10.61
CA GLU A 70 -14.26 -12.87 10.93
C GLU A 70 -14.39 -13.99 11.95
N ARG A 71 -14.93 -13.65 13.13
CA ARG A 71 -15.25 -14.56 14.23
C ARG A 71 -14.11 -15.51 14.59
N ALA A 72 -12.87 -15.01 14.51
CA ALA A 72 -11.68 -15.79 14.75
C ALA A 72 -11.44 -15.98 16.25
N PRO A 73 -11.00 -17.17 16.72
CA PRO A 73 -10.66 -17.37 18.13
C PRO A 73 -9.50 -16.45 18.55
N VAL A 74 -9.63 -15.73 19.66
CA VAL A 74 -8.54 -14.84 20.14
C VAL A 74 -7.21 -15.57 20.31
N ARG A 75 -7.26 -16.86 20.66
CA ARG A 75 -6.09 -17.73 20.84
C ARG A 75 -5.35 -18.10 19.54
N SER A 76 -5.91 -17.82 18.36
CA SER A 76 -5.25 -18.13 17.08
C SER A 76 -4.33 -17.00 16.59
N PHE A 77 -4.28 -15.89 17.31
CA PHE A 77 -3.48 -14.73 16.94
C PHE A 77 -2.19 -14.68 17.73
N ASP A 78 -1.13 -14.23 17.07
CA ASP A 78 0.08 -13.80 17.76
C ASP A 78 -0.24 -12.54 18.61
N PRO A 79 0.23 -12.45 19.87
CA PRO A 79 0.09 -11.24 20.68
C PRO A 79 0.55 -9.95 19.98
N ALA A 80 1.61 -9.99 19.17
CA ALA A 80 2.10 -8.84 18.42
C ALA A 80 1.12 -8.43 17.30
N GLU A 81 0.44 -9.38 16.66
CA GLU A 81 -0.60 -9.10 15.67
C GLU A 81 -1.82 -8.45 16.33
N LEU A 82 -2.23 -8.95 17.50
CA LEU A 82 -3.31 -8.35 18.29
C LEU A 82 -2.99 -6.92 18.75
N ASP A 83 -1.74 -6.67 19.12
CA ASP A 83 -1.27 -5.33 19.49
C ASP A 83 -1.28 -4.39 18.28
N GLY A 84 -0.79 -4.84 17.13
CA GLY A 84 -0.83 -4.07 15.88
C GLY A 84 -2.25 -3.67 15.44
N TYR A 85 -3.26 -4.48 15.74
CA TYR A 85 -4.66 -4.10 15.50
C TYR A 85 -5.18 -2.99 16.44
N ARG A 86 -4.51 -2.75 17.58
CA ARG A 86 -4.91 -1.78 18.60
C ARG A 86 -4.12 -0.47 18.51
N THR A 87 -2.84 -0.52 18.17
CA THR A 87 -1.96 0.65 18.14
C THR A 87 -2.30 1.62 17.01
N GLY A 88 -2.96 1.13 15.95
CA GLY A 88 -3.31 1.95 14.79
C GLY A 88 -2.10 2.32 13.93
N ASP A 89 -1.05 1.50 13.99
CA ASP A 89 0.15 1.71 13.18
C ASP A 89 -0.15 1.51 11.68
N PRO A 90 0.41 2.35 10.80
CA PRO A 90 0.17 2.25 9.35
C PRO A 90 0.86 1.04 8.71
N GLU A 91 1.88 0.45 9.35
CA GLU A 91 2.64 -0.69 8.84
C GLU A 91 1.77 -1.97 8.76
N PRO A 92 1.10 -2.41 9.85
CA PRO A 92 0.14 -3.52 9.78
C PRO A 92 -0.99 -3.30 8.76
N VAL A 93 -1.44 -2.06 8.56
CA VAL A 93 -2.43 -1.74 7.51
C VAL A 93 -1.85 -1.91 6.12
N ALA A 94 -0.64 -1.41 5.87
CA ALA A 94 0.03 -1.61 4.59
C ALA A 94 0.24 -3.10 4.29
N ALA A 95 0.66 -3.88 5.28
CA ALA A 95 0.81 -5.33 5.15
C ALA A 95 -0.52 -6.02 4.82
N ALA A 96 -1.62 -5.65 5.50
CA ALA A 96 -2.95 -6.19 5.22
C ALA A 96 -3.44 -5.83 3.81
N LEU A 97 -3.27 -4.58 3.37
CA LEU A 97 -3.67 -4.13 2.03
C LEU A 97 -2.89 -4.86 0.92
N LEU A 98 -1.63 -5.24 1.19
CA LEU A 98 -0.77 -5.99 0.28
C LEU A 98 -1.07 -7.50 0.26
N ASP A 99 -1.93 -8.02 1.14
CA ASP A 99 -2.34 -9.43 1.12
C ASP A 99 -3.33 -9.70 -0.04
N PRO A 100 -2.94 -10.51 -1.04
CA PRO A 100 -3.83 -10.82 -2.16
C PRO A 100 -5.09 -11.58 -1.75
N LEU A 101 -5.07 -12.33 -0.64
CA LEU A 101 -6.26 -13.01 -0.12
C LEU A 101 -7.27 -12.01 0.44
N LEU A 102 -6.79 -11.01 1.17
CA LEU A 102 -7.62 -9.90 1.66
C LEU A 102 -8.24 -9.13 0.49
N ALA A 103 -7.43 -8.78 -0.53
CA ALA A 103 -7.89 -8.10 -1.73
C ALA A 103 -8.96 -8.89 -2.47
N ARG A 104 -8.74 -10.20 -2.68
CA ARG A 104 -9.70 -11.08 -3.34
C ARG A 104 -11.01 -11.22 -2.55
N ARG A 105 -10.94 -11.41 -1.22
CA ARG A 105 -12.14 -11.53 -0.38
C ARG A 105 -12.99 -10.27 -0.43
N ASN A 106 -12.34 -9.11 -0.36
CA ASN A 106 -13.02 -7.82 -0.28
C ASN A 106 -13.25 -7.16 -1.64
N ARG A 107 -12.77 -7.77 -2.73
CA ARG A 107 -12.94 -7.34 -4.12
C ARG A 107 -12.46 -5.90 -4.35
N PHE A 108 -11.27 -5.57 -3.85
CA PHE A 108 -10.60 -4.31 -4.17
C PHE A 108 -9.30 -4.56 -4.93
N ALA A 109 -8.87 -3.54 -5.68
CA ALA A 109 -7.51 -3.44 -6.20
C ALA A 109 -6.79 -2.25 -5.56
N LEU A 110 -5.45 -2.27 -5.55
CA LEU A 110 -4.65 -1.15 -5.07
C LEU A 110 -4.38 -0.17 -6.21
N ASP A 111 -4.71 1.09 -5.99
CA ASP A 111 -4.31 2.21 -6.84
C ASP A 111 -3.17 2.98 -6.16
N TRP A 112 -1.98 2.87 -6.76
CA TRP A 112 -0.76 3.49 -6.29
C TRP A 112 -0.50 4.87 -6.89
N THR A 113 -1.44 5.39 -7.70
CA THR A 113 -1.31 6.69 -8.34
C THR A 113 -1.10 7.78 -7.28
N GLY A 114 -0.02 8.55 -7.40
CA GLY A 114 0.34 9.61 -6.46
C GLY A 114 0.87 9.14 -5.10
N ALA A 115 0.97 7.83 -4.85
CA ALA A 115 1.43 7.25 -3.58
C ALA A 115 2.95 7.05 -3.49
N TRP A 116 3.69 7.45 -4.52
CA TRP A 116 5.14 7.32 -4.64
C TRP A 116 5.79 8.66 -4.94
N ARG A 117 6.98 8.88 -4.38
CA ARG A 117 7.83 10.03 -4.69
C ARG A 117 9.21 9.55 -5.08
N LEU A 118 9.69 10.04 -6.22
CA LEU A 118 11.08 9.92 -6.65
C LEU A 118 11.90 11.03 -5.97
N GLU A 119 12.93 10.62 -5.27
CA GLU A 119 13.96 11.46 -4.70
C GLU A 119 15.21 11.30 -5.56
N ALA A 120 15.42 12.25 -6.46
CA ALA A 120 16.51 12.26 -7.40
C ALA A 120 17.35 13.52 -7.22
N CYS A 121 18.68 13.36 -7.23
CA CYS A 121 19.59 14.48 -7.45
C CYS A 121 19.60 14.79 -8.94
N PRO A 122 19.37 16.05 -9.37
CA PRO A 122 19.48 16.43 -10.77
C PRO A 122 20.89 16.14 -11.29
N VAL A 123 20.99 15.47 -12.44
CA VAL A 123 22.25 15.17 -13.12
C VAL A 123 22.29 15.98 -14.40
N ARG A 124 23.41 16.64 -14.69
CA ARG A 124 23.62 17.26 -16.01
C ARG A 124 23.99 16.18 -17.04
N LEU A 125 23.26 16.18 -18.15
CA LEU A 125 23.36 15.16 -19.21
C LEU A 125 24.31 15.57 -20.35
N ASP A 126 25.09 16.63 -20.15
CA ASP A 126 25.85 17.32 -21.18
C ASP A 126 27.16 16.62 -21.61
N GLU A 127 27.71 15.68 -20.83
CA GLU A 127 29.07 15.16 -21.12
C GLU A 127 29.25 13.63 -21.14
N ALA A 128 28.28 12.82 -20.70
CA ALA A 128 28.49 11.38 -20.55
C ALA A 128 27.26 10.53 -20.89
N TRP A 129 27.20 10.04 -22.13
CA TRP A 129 26.17 9.10 -22.60
C TRP A 129 26.79 7.72 -22.89
N PRO A 130 26.14 6.60 -22.52
CA PRO A 130 24.89 6.49 -21.76
C PRO A 130 25.10 6.69 -20.24
N VAL A 131 24.10 7.29 -19.58
CA VAL A 131 24.06 7.40 -18.11
C VAL A 131 23.42 6.15 -17.53
N ARG A 132 24.04 5.58 -16.49
CA ARG A 132 23.43 4.52 -15.69
C ARG A 132 22.97 5.11 -14.36
N VAL A 133 21.68 4.97 -14.07
CA VAL A 133 21.06 5.37 -12.81
C VAL A 133 20.65 4.12 -12.05
N ASP A 134 21.14 3.97 -10.84
CA ASP A 134 20.64 2.96 -9.91
C ASP A 134 19.39 3.50 -9.20
N VAL A 135 18.32 2.72 -9.16
CA VAL A 135 17.07 3.10 -8.47
C VAL A 135 16.86 2.16 -7.29
N ALA A 136 16.78 2.75 -6.09
CA ALA A 136 16.55 2.02 -4.84
C ALA A 136 15.14 2.29 -4.32
N PHE A 137 14.46 1.25 -3.85
CA PHE A 137 13.14 1.36 -3.22
C PHE A 137 13.29 1.24 -1.70
N ALA A 138 12.85 2.27 -0.98
CA ALA A 138 12.93 2.32 0.49
C ALA A 138 11.85 1.47 1.19
N SER A 139 10.98 0.78 0.45
CA SER A 139 9.94 -0.08 1.00
C SER A 139 9.81 -1.35 0.16
N PRO A 140 9.48 -2.50 0.76
CA PRO A 140 9.31 -3.73 0.01
C PRO A 140 8.18 -3.57 -1.01
N LEU A 141 8.54 -3.63 -2.29
CA LEU A 141 7.57 -3.75 -3.37
C LEU A 141 7.07 -5.19 -3.43
N ARG A 142 5.76 -5.40 -3.33
CA ARG A 142 5.13 -6.61 -3.87
C ARG A 142 4.42 -6.24 -5.16
N GLY A 143 5.10 -6.42 -6.28
CA GLY A 143 4.58 -6.13 -7.61
C GLY A 143 5.64 -6.35 -8.69
N ARG A 144 5.21 -6.71 -9.89
CA ARG A 144 6.07 -6.75 -11.09
C ARG A 144 6.05 -5.34 -11.68
N LEU A 145 7.21 -4.71 -11.85
CA LEU A 145 7.30 -3.49 -12.67
C LEU A 145 6.79 -3.86 -14.07
N ALA A 146 5.71 -3.24 -14.50
CA ALA A 146 5.33 -3.30 -15.91
C ALA A 146 6.45 -2.61 -16.72
N PRO A 147 6.90 -3.19 -17.85
CA PRO A 147 7.86 -2.52 -18.70
C PRO A 147 7.27 -1.17 -19.17
N PRO A 148 8.09 -0.14 -19.36
CA PRO A 148 7.61 1.12 -19.93
C PRO A 148 7.00 0.85 -21.31
N GLU A 149 5.81 1.40 -21.55
CA GLU A 149 5.23 1.42 -22.90
C GLU A 149 6.17 2.19 -23.82
N THR A 150 6.47 1.58 -24.98
CA THR A 150 7.48 2.03 -25.93
C THR A 150 6.95 3.12 -26.84
#